data_AF-A0A7X9L9L3-F1
#
_entry.id   AF-A0A7X9L9L3-F1
#
_cell.length_a   1.000
_cell.length_b   1.000
_cell.length_c   1.000
_cell.angle_alpha   90.00
_cell.angle_beta   90.00
_cell.angle_gamma   90.00
#
_symmetry.space_group_name_H-M   'P 1'
#
loop_
_entity.id
_entity.type
_entity.pdbx_description
1 polymer ?
#
loop_
_entity_poly.entity_id
_entity_poly.type
_entity_poly.pdbx_seq_one_letter_code
_entity_poly.pdbx_strand_id
1 'polypeptide(L)'
;MSSPTHTLPRSDAEAPASARGAALLAVTAAIVFFTTGAGMLEGHAVYPSWYDLAAFPGFAQYHARYGLALLPWLPLPLLVATLLNVWLLFRRPLGVSRWLPIATLLAQLFVIGVTVAFALPLQAQLSTPGHSAAEIAVLVDRLTVVGWWRDLPGLATAVGYLAMLIQALRVR
;
A
#
# COMPACT_ATOMS: atom_id res chain seq x y z
N MET A 1 -0.10 62.81 2.25
CA MET A 1 -1.33 62.11 1.82
C MET A 1 -1.05 60.62 1.88
N SER A 2 -1.57 59.95 2.91
CA SER A 2 -1.31 58.54 3.18
C SER A 2 -2.42 57.71 2.52
N SER A 3 -2.08 56.91 1.51
CA SER A 3 -3.06 56.01 0.87
C SER A 3 -3.51 54.96 1.88
N PRO A 4 -4.83 54.77 2.09
CA PRO A 4 -5.33 53.74 2.97
C PRO A 4 -5.03 52.37 2.36
N THR A 5 -4.17 51.60 3.03
CA THR A 5 -3.89 50.21 2.69
C THR A 5 -5.14 49.38 2.97
N HIS A 6 -5.96 49.18 1.94
CA HIS A 6 -7.08 48.24 1.98
C HIS A 6 -6.52 46.82 2.11
N THR A 7 -6.37 46.36 3.34
CA THR A 7 -6.16 44.94 3.64
C THR A 7 -7.49 44.25 3.44
N LEU A 8 -7.64 43.54 2.32
CA LEU A 8 -8.82 42.69 2.11
C LEU A 8 -8.86 41.61 3.20
N PRO A 9 -10.02 41.37 3.84
CA PRO A 9 -10.15 40.33 4.85
C PRO A 9 -9.82 38.99 4.21
N ARG A 10 -8.82 38.32 4.78
CA ARG A 10 -8.42 36.96 4.40
C ARG A 10 -9.62 36.07 4.65
N SER A 11 -10.23 35.52 3.60
CA SER A 11 -11.48 34.78 3.74
C SER A 11 -11.24 33.52 4.58
N ASP A 12 -12.00 33.36 5.66
CA ASP A 12 -11.97 32.18 6.55
C ASP A 12 -12.25 30.85 5.81
N ALA A 13 -12.67 30.91 4.55
CA ALA A 13 -12.98 29.77 3.69
C ALA A 13 -11.75 28.97 3.22
N GLU A 14 -10.53 29.52 3.25
CA GLU A 14 -9.32 28.79 2.80
C GLU A 14 -8.76 27.82 3.86
N ALA A 15 -8.89 28.15 5.15
CA ALA A 15 -8.45 27.30 6.26
C ALA A 15 -9.05 25.87 6.22
N PRO A 16 -10.37 25.65 6.01
CA PRO A 16 -10.95 24.31 6.03
C PRO A 16 -10.53 23.41 4.86
N ALA A 17 -10.18 23.97 3.70
CA ALA A 17 -9.72 23.18 2.55
C ALA A 17 -8.34 22.56 2.80
N SER A 18 -7.43 23.32 3.40
CA SER A 18 -6.08 22.84 3.75
C SER A 18 -6.08 21.74 4.81
N ALA A 19 -6.96 21.86 5.81
CA ALA A 19 -7.13 20.87 6.88
C ALA A 19 -7.64 19.52 6.36
N ARG A 20 -8.61 19.54 5.44
CA ARG A 20 -9.15 18.32 4.80
C ARG A 20 -8.09 17.57 3.99
N GLY A 21 -7.28 18.30 3.21
CA GLY A 21 -6.18 17.70 2.45
C GLY A 21 -5.14 17.06 3.36
N ALA A 22 -4.78 17.74 4.46
CA ALA A 22 -3.85 17.20 5.44
C ALA A 22 -4.38 15.94 6.13
N ALA A 23 -5.67 15.91 6.50
CA ALA A 23 -6.31 14.72 7.07
C ALA A 23 -6.34 13.55 6.09
N LEU A 24 -6.68 13.80 4.82
CA LEU A 24 -6.65 12.79 3.76
C LEU A 24 -5.23 12.21 3.60
N LEU A 25 -4.21 13.07 3.53
CA LEU A 25 -2.81 12.63 3.45
C LEU A 25 -2.43 11.76 4.66
N ALA A 26 -2.75 12.19 5.88
CA ALA A 26 -2.41 11.47 7.10
C ALA A 26 -3.07 10.08 7.18
N VAL A 27 -4.37 10.00 6.89
CA VAL A 27 -5.11 8.73 6.87
C VAL A 27 -4.54 7.79 5.80
N THR A 28 -4.29 8.32 4.60
CA THR A 28 -3.75 7.48 3.52
C THR A 28 -2.35 6.99 3.85
N ALA A 29 -1.49 7.84 4.42
CA ALA A 29 -0.16 7.45 4.86
C ALA A 29 -0.20 6.34 5.93
N ALA A 30 -1.10 6.44 6.91
CA ALA A 30 -1.26 5.43 7.94
C ALA A 30 -1.63 4.06 7.34
N ILE A 31 -2.56 4.03 6.39
CA ILE A 31 -2.95 2.80 5.69
C ILE A 31 -1.77 2.26 4.87
N VAL A 32 -1.07 3.12 4.12
CA VAL A 32 0.11 2.72 3.34
C VAL A 32 1.16 2.09 4.23
N PHE A 33 1.57 2.74 5.32
CA PHE A 33 2.58 2.19 6.24
C PHE A 33 2.14 0.87 6.85
N PHE A 34 0.88 0.76 7.27
CA PHE A 34 0.31 -0.49 7.75
C PHE A 34 0.41 -1.60 6.68
N THR A 35 -0.06 -1.34 5.46
CA THR A 35 -0.04 -2.34 4.37
C THR A 35 1.36 -2.73 3.94
N THR A 36 2.31 -1.79 3.88
CA THR A 36 3.70 -2.08 3.56
C THR A 36 4.33 -2.95 4.63
N GLY A 37 4.16 -2.60 5.91
CA GLY A 37 4.69 -3.39 7.03
C GLY A 37 4.07 -4.80 7.09
N ALA A 38 2.75 -4.90 6.94
CA ALA A 38 2.05 -6.18 6.91
C ALA A 38 2.47 -7.05 5.70
N GLY A 39 2.67 -6.44 4.53
CA GLY A 39 3.12 -7.14 3.32
C GLY A 39 4.53 -7.68 3.48
N MET A 40 5.45 -6.89 4.06
CA MET A 40 6.79 -7.35 4.36
C MET A 40 6.79 -8.47 5.40
N LEU A 41 5.95 -8.40 6.43
CA LEU A 41 5.81 -9.48 7.41
C LEU A 41 5.30 -10.77 6.75
N GLU A 42 4.30 -10.67 5.88
CA GLU A 42 3.79 -11.80 5.09
C GLU A 42 4.91 -12.42 4.24
N GLY A 43 5.56 -11.61 3.40
CA GLY A 43 6.56 -12.08 2.44
C GLY A 43 7.85 -12.60 3.08
N HIS A 44 8.28 -12.03 4.22
CA HIS A 44 9.57 -12.36 4.82
C HIS A 44 9.51 -13.21 6.09
N ALA A 45 8.36 -13.31 6.75
CA ALA A 45 8.21 -14.18 7.92
C ALA A 45 7.23 -15.33 7.67
N VAL A 46 6.10 -15.05 7.00
CA VAL A 46 5.07 -16.08 6.78
C VAL A 46 5.46 -17.02 5.64
N TYR A 47 5.88 -16.53 4.47
CA TYR A 47 6.24 -17.41 3.36
C TYR A 47 7.39 -18.38 3.70
N PRO A 48 8.47 -17.97 4.40
CA PRO A 48 9.49 -18.91 4.82
C PRO A 48 8.96 -20.03 5.73
N SER A 49 7.99 -19.73 6.60
CA SER A 49 7.38 -20.78 7.44
C SER A 49 6.61 -21.84 6.63
N TRP A 50 6.24 -21.54 5.38
CA TRP A 50 5.54 -22.49 4.54
C TRP A 50 6.44 -23.61 4.01
N TYR A 51 7.76 -23.43 3.97
CA TYR A 51 8.67 -24.55 3.68
C TYR A 51 8.58 -25.63 4.76
N ASP A 52 8.50 -25.23 6.03
CA ASP A 52 8.35 -26.15 7.15
C ASP A 52 6.97 -26.82 7.16
N LEU A 53 5.94 -26.09 6.70
CA LEU A 53 4.57 -26.59 6.58
C LEU A 53 4.31 -27.37 5.29
N ALA A 54 5.23 -27.41 4.32
CA ALA A 54 5.00 -28.05 3.03
C ALA A 54 4.78 -29.56 3.13
N ALA A 55 5.31 -30.21 4.18
CA ALA A 55 5.09 -31.62 4.46
C ALA A 55 3.78 -31.92 5.21
N PHE A 56 3.05 -30.89 5.65
CA PHE A 56 1.79 -31.05 6.37
C PHE A 56 0.66 -31.50 5.43
N PRO A 57 -0.03 -32.64 5.67
CA PRO A 57 -1.08 -33.14 4.77
C PRO A 57 -2.25 -32.17 4.56
N GLY A 58 -2.50 -31.26 5.50
CA GLY A 58 -3.57 -30.27 5.42
C GLY A 58 -3.13 -28.92 4.83
N PHE A 59 -1.94 -28.81 4.23
CA PHE A 59 -1.36 -27.54 3.78
C PHE A 59 -2.31 -26.74 2.89
N ALA A 60 -2.87 -27.35 1.84
CA ALA A 60 -3.75 -26.65 0.90
C ALA A 60 -5.00 -26.05 1.59
N GLN A 61 -5.62 -26.78 2.52
CA GLN A 61 -6.78 -26.29 3.27
C GLN A 61 -6.40 -25.18 4.25
N TYR A 62 -5.27 -25.35 4.95
CA TYR A 62 -4.71 -24.32 5.82
C TYR A 62 -4.43 -23.03 5.03
N HIS A 63 -3.73 -23.16 3.90
CA HIS A 63 -3.35 -22.06 3.02
C HIS A 63 -4.57 -21.32 2.47
N ALA A 64 -5.58 -22.04 1.98
CA ALA A 64 -6.81 -21.44 1.47
C ALA A 64 -7.53 -20.60 2.56
N ARG A 65 -7.60 -21.12 3.79
CA ARG A 65 -8.19 -20.40 4.93
C ARG A 65 -7.35 -19.18 5.33
N TYR A 66 -6.03 -19.32 5.35
CA TYR A 66 -5.10 -18.22 5.60
C TYR A 66 -5.29 -17.09 4.57
N GLY A 67 -5.31 -17.42 3.28
CA GLY A 67 -5.49 -16.44 2.21
C GLY A 67 -6.80 -15.66 2.32
N LEU A 68 -7.92 -16.33 2.64
CA LEU A 68 -9.20 -15.68 2.88
C LEU A 68 -9.18 -14.77 4.12
N ALA A 69 -8.54 -15.23 5.20
CA ALA A 69 -8.41 -14.45 6.42
C ALA A 69 -7.51 -13.21 6.24
N LEU A 70 -6.60 -13.23 5.26
CA LEU A 70 -5.67 -12.15 4.97
C LEU A 70 -6.29 -11.02 4.14
N LEU A 71 -7.34 -11.30 3.35
CA LEU A 71 -8.04 -10.33 2.49
C LEU A 71 -8.36 -8.98 3.17
N PRO A 72 -8.98 -8.93 4.38
CA PRO A 72 -9.31 -7.67 5.03
C PRO A 72 -8.10 -6.88 5.53
N TRP A 73 -6.93 -7.52 5.63
CA TRP A 73 -5.73 -6.91 6.23
C TRP A 73 -4.72 -6.42 5.18
N LEU A 74 -4.71 -6.99 3.98
CA LEU A 74 -3.74 -6.62 2.93
C LEU A 74 -4.40 -6.10 1.65
N PRO A 75 -5.08 -6.93 0.82
CA PRO A 75 -5.69 -6.45 -0.42
C PRO A 75 -6.70 -5.32 -0.22
N LEU A 76 -7.59 -5.43 0.76
CA LEU A 76 -8.64 -4.43 0.96
C LEU A 76 -8.06 -3.08 1.39
N PRO A 77 -7.18 -2.98 2.41
CA PRO A 77 -6.55 -1.71 2.76
C PRO A 77 -5.67 -1.13 1.64
N LEU A 78 -5.00 -1.96 0.83
CA LEU A 78 -4.24 -1.49 -0.35
C LEU A 78 -5.17 -0.82 -1.38
N LEU A 79 -6.32 -1.42 -1.67
CA LEU A 79 -7.31 -0.83 -2.57
C LEU A 79 -7.85 0.50 -2.01
N VAL A 80 -8.17 0.54 -0.72
CA VAL A 80 -8.61 1.78 -0.05
C VAL A 80 -7.52 2.86 -0.15
N ALA A 81 -6.27 2.54 0.17
CA ALA A 81 -5.15 3.47 0.06
C ALA A 81 -4.97 3.98 -1.37
N THR A 82 -5.15 3.13 -2.38
CA THR A 82 -5.04 3.50 -3.79
C THR A 82 -6.15 4.49 -4.18
N LEU A 83 -7.40 4.24 -3.76
CA LEU A 83 -8.52 5.15 -4.01
C LEU A 83 -8.34 6.50 -3.30
N LEU A 84 -7.85 6.49 -2.06
CA LEU A 84 -7.54 7.72 -1.34
C LEU A 84 -6.37 8.48 -1.98
N ASN A 85 -5.38 7.79 -2.56
CA ASN A 85 -4.30 8.43 -3.30
C ASN A 85 -4.81 9.10 -4.59
N VAL A 86 -5.74 8.47 -5.31
CA VAL A 86 -6.45 9.11 -6.42
C VAL A 86 -7.16 10.37 -5.93
N TRP A 87 -7.82 10.33 -4.78
CA TRP A 87 -8.47 11.53 -4.22
C TRP A 87 -7.46 12.62 -3.83
N LEU A 88 -6.28 12.23 -3.36
CA LEU A 88 -5.19 13.13 -3.00
C LEU A 88 -4.67 13.93 -4.20
N LEU A 89 -4.78 13.40 -5.43
CA LEU A 89 -4.46 14.18 -6.65
C LEU A 89 -5.32 15.44 -6.78
N PHE A 90 -6.57 15.38 -6.32
CA PHE A 90 -7.53 16.49 -6.40
C PHE A 90 -7.57 17.35 -5.13
N ARG A 91 -7.20 16.79 -3.97
CA ARG A 91 -7.31 17.43 -2.64
C ARG A 91 -5.97 17.55 -1.91
N ARG A 92 -4.89 17.67 -2.68
CA ARG A 92 -3.52 17.76 -2.18
C ARG A 92 -3.32 18.93 -1.20
N PRO A 93 -2.64 18.74 -0.06
CA PRO A 93 -2.24 19.83 0.83
C PRO A 93 -1.36 20.88 0.13
N LEU A 94 -1.37 22.12 0.63
CA LEU A 94 -0.46 23.16 0.18
C LEU A 94 1.00 22.76 0.44
N GLY A 95 1.89 23.08 -0.50
CA GLY A 95 3.31 22.76 -0.48
C GLY A 95 3.70 21.30 -0.73
N VAL A 96 2.75 20.37 -0.83
CA VAL A 96 3.02 19.02 -1.32
C VAL A 96 3.18 19.05 -2.84
N SER A 97 4.23 18.42 -3.36
CA SER A 97 4.47 18.29 -4.81
C SER A 97 3.38 17.46 -5.50
N ARG A 98 2.97 17.83 -6.71
CA ARG A 98 1.95 17.07 -7.48
C ARG A 98 2.50 15.74 -8.00
N TRP A 99 3.81 15.65 -8.12
CA TRP A 99 4.48 14.48 -8.67
C TRP A 99 4.53 13.32 -7.68
N LEU A 100 4.49 13.59 -6.37
CA LEU A 100 4.55 12.54 -5.34
C LEU A 100 3.26 11.69 -5.28
N PRO A 101 2.04 12.25 -5.24
CA PRO A 101 0.82 11.45 -5.36
C PRO A 101 0.75 10.64 -6.67
N ILE A 102 1.20 11.23 -7.79
CA ILE A 102 1.25 10.53 -9.08
C ILE A 102 2.21 9.34 -9.02
N ALA A 103 3.45 9.55 -8.56
CA ALA A 103 4.46 8.50 -8.49
C ALA A 103 4.04 7.36 -7.55
N THR A 104 3.50 7.70 -6.38
CA THR A 104 2.98 6.71 -5.42
C THR A 104 1.76 5.96 -5.97
N LEU A 105 0.88 6.62 -6.72
CA LEU A 105 -0.25 5.96 -7.37
C LEU A 105 0.23 4.96 -8.43
N LEU A 106 1.18 5.34 -9.28
CA LEU A 106 1.76 4.45 -10.28
C LEU A 106 2.42 3.23 -9.63
N ALA A 107 3.14 3.42 -8.52
CA ALA A 107 3.74 2.33 -7.76
C ALA A 107 2.66 1.40 -7.15
N GLN A 108 1.59 1.93 -6.57
CA GLN A 108 0.47 1.13 -6.06
C GLN A 108 -0.22 0.34 -7.17
N LEU A 109 -0.48 0.96 -8.32
CA LEU A 109 -1.06 0.29 -9.48
C LEU A 109 -0.15 -0.83 -10.00
N PHE A 110 1.17 -0.63 -9.98
CA PHE A 110 2.12 -1.69 -10.29
C PHE A 110 2.03 -2.86 -9.30
N VAL A 111 1.98 -2.60 -7.98
CA VAL A 111 1.81 -3.64 -6.95
C VAL A 111 0.51 -4.42 -7.17
N ILE A 112 -0.60 -3.72 -7.44
CA ILE A 112 -1.89 -4.35 -7.74
C ILE A 112 -1.78 -5.20 -9.01
N GLY A 113 -1.17 -4.67 -10.07
CA GLY A 113 -0.95 -5.39 -11.33
C GLY A 113 -0.15 -6.68 -11.13
N VAL A 114 0.97 -6.61 -10.42
CA VAL A 114 1.79 -7.78 -10.07
C VAL A 114 1.00 -8.78 -9.22
N THR A 115 0.21 -8.28 -8.26
CA THR A 115 -0.61 -9.12 -7.38
C THR A 115 -1.64 -9.90 -8.18
N VAL A 116 -2.38 -9.23 -9.05
CA VAL A 116 -3.43 -9.85 -9.87
C VAL A 116 -2.83 -10.81 -10.91
N ALA A 117 -1.76 -10.40 -11.59
CA ALA A 117 -1.18 -11.16 -12.69
C ALA A 117 -0.35 -12.37 -12.24
N PHE A 118 0.32 -12.30 -11.08
CA PHE A 118 1.28 -13.33 -10.66
C PHE A 118 1.00 -13.89 -9.27
N ALA A 119 0.79 -13.03 -8.27
CA ALA A 119 0.64 -13.51 -6.90
C ALA A 119 -0.64 -14.33 -6.72
N LEU A 120 -1.81 -13.81 -7.14
CA LEU A 120 -3.08 -14.51 -6.99
C LEU A 120 -3.11 -15.89 -7.68
N PRO A 121 -2.63 -16.06 -8.92
CA PRO A 121 -2.52 -17.38 -9.54
C PRO A 121 -1.62 -18.36 -8.77
N LEU A 122 -0.49 -17.91 -8.24
CA LEU A 122 0.40 -18.75 -7.44
C LEU A 122 -0.24 -19.13 -6.10
N GLN A 123 -0.92 -18.18 -5.44
CA GLN A 123 -1.67 -18.44 -4.20
C GLN A 123 -2.83 -19.43 -4.43
N ALA A 124 -3.48 -19.37 -5.59
CA ALA A 124 -4.52 -20.33 -5.97
C ALA A 124 -3.95 -21.75 -6.19
N GLN A 125 -2.76 -21.86 -6.79
CA GLN A 125 -2.06 -23.14 -6.95
C GLN A 125 -1.69 -23.73 -5.58
N LEU A 126 -1.13 -22.94 -4.65
CA LEU A 126 -0.85 -23.41 -3.28
C LEU A 126 -2.10 -23.86 -2.50
N SER A 127 -3.27 -23.36 -2.88
CA SER A 127 -4.56 -23.75 -2.30
C SER A 127 -5.14 -25.02 -2.94
N THR A 128 -4.49 -25.57 -3.98
CA THR A 128 -4.92 -26.79 -4.68
C THR A 128 -4.38 -28.03 -3.96
N PRO A 129 -5.24 -29.00 -3.60
CA PRO A 129 -4.79 -30.24 -2.95
C PRO A 129 -3.90 -31.09 -3.87
N GLY A 130 -3.06 -31.94 -3.26
CA GLY A 130 -2.32 -32.98 -3.98
C GLY A 130 -0.89 -32.60 -4.42
N HIS A 131 -0.45 -31.37 -4.17
CA HIS A 131 0.95 -31.02 -4.37
C HIS A 131 1.87 -31.76 -3.39
N SER A 132 2.99 -32.24 -3.90
CA SER A 132 4.11 -32.70 -3.09
C SER A 132 4.82 -31.52 -2.40
N ALA A 133 5.57 -31.81 -1.34
CA ALA A 133 6.36 -30.80 -0.63
C ALA A 133 7.36 -30.07 -1.56
N ALA A 134 7.93 -30.77 -2.54
CA ALA A 134 8.83 -30.18 -3.53
C ALA A 134 8.10 -29.20 -4.48
N GLU A 135 6.90 -29.54 -4.93
CA GLU A 135 6.09 -28.64 -5.76
C GLU A 135 5.65 -27.39 -4.99
N ILE A 136 5.28 -27.55 -3.72
CA ILE A 136 4.97 -26.42 -2.82
C ILE A 136 6.19 -25.51 -2.69
N ALA A 137 7.38 -26.06 -2.42
CA ALA A 137 8.60 -25.26 -2.30
C ALA A 137 8.88 -24.43 -3.56
N VAL A 138 8.71 -25.00 -4.76
CA VAL A 138 8.86 -24.28 -6.04
C VAL A 138 7.84 -23.14 -6.17
N LEU A 139 6.60 -23.34 -5.73
CA LEU A 139 5.58 -22.30 -5.74
C LEU A 139 5.89 -21.17 -4.74
N VAL A 140 6.40 -21.52 -3.55
CA VAL A 140 6.83 -20.54 -2.53
C VAL A 140 8.05 -19.75 -3.00
N ASP A 141 9.02 -20.38 -3.67
CA ASP A 141 10.17 -19.68 -4.28
C ASP A 141 9.70 -18.63 -5.28
N ARG A 142 8.76 -19.01 -6.17
CA ARG A 142 8.16 -18.09 -7.14
C ARG A 142 7.42 -16.95 -6.45
N LEU A 143 6.64 -17.23 -5.41
CA LEU A 143 5.96 -16.21 -4.63
C LEU A 143 6.94 -15.26 -3.93
N THR A 144 8.08 -15.76 -3.48
CA THR A 144 9.13 -14.93 -2.86
C THR A 144 9.72 -13.94 -3.86
N VAL A 145 10.00 -14.39 -5.09
CA VAL A 145 10.45 -13.49 -6.17
C VAL A 145 9.38 -12.45 -6.52
N VAL A 146 8.12 -12.87 -6.66
CA VAL A 146 6.99 -11.96 -6.88
C VAL A 146 6.78 -11.02 -5.68
N GLY A 147 7.11 -11.47 -4.47
CA GLY A 147 7.14 -10.67 -3.24
C GLY A 147 8.05 -9.46 -3.39
N TRP A 148 9.29 -9.65 -3.83
CA TRP A 148 10.22 -8.54 -4.09
C TRP A 148 9.71 -7.53 -5.11
N TRP A 149 8.99 -7.99 -6.15
CA TRP A 149 8.37 -7.09 -7.12
C TRP A 149 7.24 -6.24 -6.52
N ARG A 150 6.63 -6.69 -5.42
CA ARG A 150 5.63 -5.91 -4.66
C ARG A 150 6.27 -5.05 -3.58
N ASP A 151 7.29 -5.57 -2.89
CA ASP A 151 7.91 -4.91 -1.74
C ASP A 151 8.70 -3.67 -2.13
N LEU A 152 9.47 -3.71 -3.22
CA LEU A 152 10.26 -2.55 -3.65
C LEU A 152 9.36 -1.35 -4.02
N PRO A 153 8.31 -1.49 -4.85
CA PRO A 153 7.36 -0.40 -5.09
C PRO A 153 6.53 -0.04 -3.86
N GLY A 154 6.22 -1.01 -2.99
CA GLY A 154 5.54 -0.76 -1.70
C GLY A 154 6.37 0.13 -0.78
N LEU A 155 7.67 -0.14 -0.64
CA LEU A 155 8.63 0.68 0.10
C LEU A 155 8.79 2.06 -0.53
N ALA A 156 8.92 2.14 -1.86
CA ALA A 156 8.95 3.42 -2.58
C ALA A 156 7.68 4.25 -2.33
N THR A 157 6.52 3.59 -2.26
CA THR A 157 5.24 4.23 -1.93
C THR A 157 5.27 4.80 -0.51
N ALA A 158 5.71 4.01 0.48
CA ALA A 158 5.85 4.46 1.87
C ALA A 158 6.81 5.66 2.00
N VAL A 159 7.97 5.61 1.35
CA VAL A 159 8.92 6.73 1.30
C VAL A 159 8.29 7.97 0.65
N GLY A 160 7.52 7.80 -0.42
CA GLY A 160 6.76 8.87 -1.06
C GLY A 160 5.77 9.54 -0.11
N TYR A 161 5.03 8.76 0.69
CA TYR A 161 4.13 9.30 1.70
C TYR A 161 4.86 10.01 2.83
N LEU A 162 5.99 9.49 3.29
CA LEU A 162 6.84 10.17 4.27
C LEU A 162 7.31 11.53 3.73
N ALA A 163 7.75 11.59 2.48
CA ALA A 163 8.15 12.83 1.84
C ALA A 163 7.00 13.85 1.73
N MET A 164 5.79 13.39 1.38
CA MET A 164 4.59 14.26 1.35
C MET A 164 4.25 14.81 2.74
N LEU A 165 4.33 13.99 3.80
CA LEU A 165 4.11 14.42 5.18
C LEU A 165 5.12 15.49 5.61
N ILE A 166 6.41 15.28 5.32
CA ILE A 166 7.47 16.26 5.61
C ILE A 166 7.20 17.59 4.87
N GLN A 167 6.80 17.53 3.60
CA GLN A 167 6.45 18.74 2.83
C GLN A 167 5.26 19.49 3.44
N ALA A 168 4.21 18.76 3.84
CA ALA A 168 3.02 19.37 4.44
C ALA A 168 3.31 20.04 5.80
N LEU A 169 4.28 19.55 6.58
CA LEU A 169 4.65 20.12 7.87
C LEU A 169 5.49 21.41 7.76
N ARG A 170 6.26 21.59 6.68
CA ARG A 170 7.11 22.77 6.47
C ARG A 170 6.37 24.05 6.09
N VAL A 171 5.09 23.95 5.75
CA VAL A 171 4.24 25.07 5.31
C VAL A 171 3.47 25.69 6.49
N ARG A 172 3.53 25.07 7.67
CA ARG A 172 2.96 25.59 8.91
C ARG A 172 3.97 26.50 9.61
#